data_AF-A0A8C3HRJ6-F1
#
_entry.id   AF-A0A8C3HRJ6-F1
#
_cell.length_a   1.000
_cell.length_b   1.000
_cell.length_c   1.000
_cell.angle_alpha   90.00
_cell.angle_beta   90.00
_cell.angle_gamma   90.00
#
_symmetry.space_group_name_H-M   'P 1'
#
loop_
_entity.id
_entity.type
_entity.pdbx_description
1 polymer ?
#
loop_
_entity_poly.entity_id
_entity_poly.type
_entity_poly.pdbx_seq_one_letter_code
_entity_poly.pdbx_strand_id
1 'polypeptide(L)'
;MNILKNPRVWLDAATQIFFSLSLAFGGLIAFSSYNSPKNDCEKDAVTIAIVNSMTSLYASIPVFSILGFKATTGKILKHAFSGRNIISIINEFDLPDQSIMRDNYTIWFGFLNTTHPKKIASLKLRSCDLQEFLDASGTGLAFIVFTEAIILMPGSQGWAVLFFVMLFSLGLSSMFGNIEGILTPLLELHVVSKSVPKEVLSGVICLVSFVTALCFTLRSGSYWLEVFDSYAGSLPLLIIAFFEVTGVVYVYGIKRFSEDVKWMTGRQPNFYWQVSWRIISPLLMLTVFIAFVTLQTQKQPSYGAWNPKYRRHLNPYLLPP
;
A
#
# COMPACT_ATOMS: atom_id res chain seq x y z
N MET A 1 4.36 -2.19 22.90
CA MET A 1 4.11 -3.65 23.05
C MET A 1 2.67 -4.08 22.76
N ASN A 2 1.66 -3.19 22.86
CA ASN A 2 0.25 -3.57 22.60
C ASN A 2 -0.08 -3.86 21.11
N ILE A 3 0.69 -3.28 20.18
CA ILE A 3 0.48 -3.46 18.73
C ILE A 3 0.71 -4.93 18.31
N LEU A 4 1.73 -5.59 18.83
CA LEU A 4 2.04 -6.99 18.51
C LEU A 4 0.98 -7.99 19.01
N LYS A 5 0.13 -7.58 19.96
CA LYS A 5 -1.02 -8.38 20.43
C LYS A 5 -2.24 -8.26 19.52
N ASN A 6 -2.23 -7.30 18.58
CA ASN A 6 -3.34 -7.11 17.66
C ASN A 6 -3.23 -8.12 16.48
N PRO A 7 -4.19 -9.05 16.33
CA PRO A 7 -4.15 -10.04 15.24
C PRO A 7 -4.18 -9.41 13.84
N ARG A 8 -4.73 -8.18 13.70
CA ARG A 8 -4.72 -7.46 12.42
C ARG A 8 -3.31 -7.21 11.89
N VAL A 9 -2.37 -6.90 12.78
CA VAL A 9 -0.98 -6.58 12.37
C VAL A 9 -0.30 -7.79 11.72
N TRP A 10 -0.56 -8.99 12.25
CA TRP A 10 -0.02 -10.23 11.71
C TRP A 10 -0.70 -10.65 10.41
N LEU A 11 -2.01 -10.43 10.31
CA LEU A 11 -2.76 -10.61 9.07
C LEU A 11 -2.19 -9.72 7.97
N ASP A 12 -2.10 -8.40 8.22
CA ASP A 12 -1.62 -7.42 7.26
C ASP A 12 -0.18 -7.73 6.82
N ALA A 13 0.69 -8.10 7.77
CA ALA A 13 2.07 -8.50 7.49
C ALA A 13 2.15 -9.77 6.62
N ALA A 14 1.32 -10.78 6.90
CA ALA A 14 1.29 -12.00 6.10
C ALA A 14 0.81 -11.70 4.67
N THR A 15 -0.32 -11.01 4.52
CA THR A 15 -0.86 -10.62 3.20
C THR A 15 0.14 -9.77 2.41
N GLN A 16 0.87 -8.86 3.08
CA GLN A 16 1.89 -8.05 2.43
C GLN A 16 3.01 -8.89 1.80
N ILE A 17 3.46 -9.96 2.46
CA ILE A 17 4.48 -10.86 1.89
C ILE A 17 3.96 -11.59 0.65
N PHE A 18 2.71 -12.04 0.68
CA PHE A 18 2.08 -12.68 -0.47
C PHE A 18 2.01 -11.76 -1.69
N PHE A 19 1.57 -10.51 -1.50
CA PHE A 19 1.55 -9.51 -2.58
C PHE A 19 2.96 -9.13 -3.04
N SER A 20 3.87 -8.89 -2.10
CA SER A 20 5.23 -8.45 -2.39
C SER A 20 5.99 -9.47 -3.23
N LEU A 21 5.80 -10.77 -2.96
CA LEU A 21 6.42 -11.86 -3.72
C LEU A 21 5.60 -12.31 -4.92
N SER A 22 4.40 -11.74 -5.16
CA SER A 22 3.50 -12.14 -6.25
C SER A 22 3.19 -13.65 -6.25
N LEU A 23 2.95 -14.21 -5.06
CA LEU A 23 2.57 -15.61 -4.90
C LEU A 23 1.10 -15.84 -5.27
N ALA A 24 0.75 -17.04 -5.75
CA ALA A 24 -0.60 -17.43 -6.16
C ALA A 24 -1.20 -16.63 -7.34
N PHE A 25 -0.37 -15.93 -8.12
CA PHE A 25 -0.75 -15.28 -9.39
C PHE A 25 -0.43 -16.13 -10.64
N GLY A 26 0.30 -17.24 -10.50
CA GLY A 26 0.72 -18.10 -11.62
C GLY A 26 1.91 -17.57 -12.44
N GLY A 27 2.21 -16.27 -12.40
CA GLY A 27 3.32 -15.67 -13.17
C GLY A 27 4.69 -16.25 -12.84
N LEU A 28 4.99 -16.53 -11.56
CA LEU A 28 6.26 -17.17 -11.17
C LEU A 28 6.39 -18.61 -11.69
N ILE A 29 5.28 -19.35 -11.76
CA ILE A 29 5.25 -20.72 -12.31
C ILE A 29 5.52 -20.65 -13.82
N ALA A 30 4.87 -19.71 -14.52
CA ALA A 30 5.10 -19.46 -15.94
C ALA A 30 6.56 -19.05 -16.23
N PHE A 31 7.15 -18.13 -15.47
CA PHE A 31 8.55 -17.77 -15.68
C PHE A 31 9.51 -18.91 -15.38
N SER A 32 9.20 -19.73 -14.37
CA SER A 32 10.04 -20.88 -14.00
C SER A 32 9.95 -22.01 -15.02
N SER A 33 8.87 -22.13 -15.79
CA SER A 33 8.71 -23.19 -16.80
C SER A 33 9.64 -23.01 -18.01
N TYR A 34 10.10 -21.78 -18.25
CA TYR A 34 11.09 -21.48 -19.30
C TYR A 34 12.54 -21.80 -18.91
N ASN A 35 12.81 -22.10 -17.63
CA ASN A 35 14.15 -22.43 -17.17
C ASN A 35 14.56 -23.86 -17.59
N SER A 36 15.88 -24.08 -17.64
CA SER A 36 16.42 -25.43 -17.86
C SER A 36 15.99 -26.39 -16.73
N PRO A 37 15.68 -27.66 -17.03
CA PRO A 37 15.26 -28.63 -16.01
C PRO A 37 16.26 -28.87 -14.87
N LYS A 38 17.56 -28.58 -15.08
CA LYS A 38 18.62 -28.70 -14.06
C LYS A 38 19.04 -27.36 -13.44
N ASN A 39 18.15 -26.38 -13.43
CA ASN A 39 18.42 -25.09 -12.80
C ASN A 39 18.32 -25.19 -11.26
N ASP A 40 19.17 -24.44 -10.55
CA ASP A 40 19.16 -24.38 -9.08
C ASP A 40 18.04 -23.45 -8.57
N CYS A 41 16.81 -23.97 -8.55
CA CYS A 41 15.64 -23.21 -8.13
C CYS A 41 15.64 -22.85 -6.63
N GLU A 42 16.37 -23.59 -5.79
CA GLU A 42 16.48 -23.27 -4.36
C GLU A 42 17.24 -21.95 -4.17
N LYS A 43 18.38 -21.80 -4.86
CA LYS A 43 19.18 -20.57 -4.81
C LYS A 43 18.40 -19.38 -5.34
N ASP A 44 17.67 -19.55 -6.44
CA ASP A 44 16.87 -18.48 -7.04
C ASP A 44 15.77 -18.01 -6.08
N ALA A 45 15.01 -18.95 -5.50
CA ALA A 45 13.93 -18.63 -4.56
C ALA A 45 14.44 -17.86 -3.32
N VAL A 46 15.55 -18.31 -2.72
CA VAL A 46 16.14 -17.63 -1.55
C VAL A 46 16.66 -16.24 -1.93
N THR A 47 17.33 -16.12 -3.08
CA THR A 47 17.87 -14.83 -3.55
C THR A 47 16.74 -13.83 -3.80
N ILE A 48 15.66 -14.25 -4.47
CA ILE A 48 14.49 -13.41 -4.74
C ILE A 48 13.85 -12.94 -3.42
N ALA A 49 13.65 -13.84 -2.46
CA ALA A 49 13.04 -13.49 -1.17
C ALA A 49 13.88 -12.48 -0.37
N ILE A 50 15.21 -12.65 -0.36
CA ILE A 50 16.14 -11.75 0.32
C ILE A 50 16.17 -10.38 -0.37
N VAL A 51 16.31 -10.35 -1.70
CA VAL A 51 16.31 -9.09 -2.47
C VAL A 51 14.99 -8.34 -2.30
N ASN A 52 13.85 -9.02 -2.40
CA ASN A 52 12.53 -8.41 -2.18
C ASN A 52 12.42 -7.74 -0.80
N SER A 53 12.88 -8.43 0.24
CA SER A 53 12.84 -7.92 1.62
C SER A 53 13.80 -6.73 1.82
N MET A 54 15.02 -6.81 1.27
CA MET A 54 15.99 -5.72 1.32
C MET A 54 15.51 -4.50 0.54
N THR A 55 14.92 -4.69 -0.64
CA THR A 55 14.33 -3.60 -1.43
C THR A 55 13.18 -2.95 -0.70
N SER A 56 12.33 -3.73 -0.01
CA SER A 56 11.24 -3.18 0.81
C SER A 56 11.77 -2.32 1.97
N LEU A 57 12.81 -2.78 2.65
CA LEU A 57 13.49 -2.00 3.70
C LEU A 57 14.15 -0.75 3.12
N TYR A 58 14.85 -0.87 2.00
CA TYR A 58 15.50 0.26 1.32
C TYR A 58 14.48 1.31 0.88
N ALA A 59 13.36 0.90 0.27
CA ALA A 59 12.29 1.79 -0.18
C ALA A 59 11.62 2.53 0.99
N SER A 60 11.62 1.95 2.20
CA SER A 60 11.08 2.62 3.39
C SER A 60 11.89 3.89 3.77
N ILE A 61 13.20 3.91 3.50
CA ILE A 61 14.08 5.03 3.86
C ILE A 61 13.65 6.34 3.16
N PRO A 62 13.57 6.43 1.82
CA PRO A 62 13.13 7.65 1.16
C PRO A 62 11.68 8.00 1.47
N VAL A 63 10.79 7.01 1.62
CA VAL A 63 9.38 7.23 2.00
C VAL A 63 9.27 7.93 3.36
N PHE A 64 9.91 7.38 4.39
CA PHE A 64 9.87 7.98 5.72
C PHE A 64 10.67 9.27 5.82
N SER A 65 11.72 9.45 5.00
CA SER A 65 12.46 10.71 4.91
C SER A 65 11.58 11.84 4.36
N ILE A 66 10.80 11.58 3.31
CA ILE A 66 9.87 12.55 2.73
C ILE A 66 8.71 12.84 3.68
N LEU A 67 8.18 11.82 4.37
CA LEU A 67 7.18 12.01 5.43
C LEU A 67 7.74 12.86 6.58
N GLY A 68 8.98 12.64 6.98
CA GLY A 68 9.68 13.45 8.00
C GLY A 68 9.89 14.89 7.57
N PHE A 69 10.26 15.12 6.30
CA PHE A 69 10.35 16.45 5.70
C PHE A 69 8.98 17.14 5.72
N LYS A 70 7.93 16.47 5.26
CA LYS A 70 6.56 17.00 5.28
C LYS A 70 6.10 17.31 6.71
N ALA A 71 6.36 16.45 7.68
CA ALA A 71 6.03 16.68 9.08
C ALA A 71 6.75 17.92 9.64
N THR A 72 8.01 18.13 9.26
CA THR A 72 8.81 19.28 9.69
C THR A 72 8.27 20.58 9.08
N THR A 73 7.93 20.57 7.80
CA THR A 73 7.27 21.70 7.14
C THR A 73 5.89 21.99 7.75
N GLY A 74 5.13 20.95 8.09
CA GLY A 74 3.86 21.08 8.82
C GLY A 74 4.03 21.74 10.19
N LYS A 75 5.10 21.41 10.93
CA LYS A 75 5.44 22.11 12.19
C LYS A 75 5.75 23.58 11.97
N ILE A 76 6.54 23.92 10.94
CA ILE A 76 6.83 25.32 10.58
C ILE A 76 5.53 26.08 10.29
N LEU A 77 4.62 25.46 9.53
CA LEU A 77 3.32 26.02 9.23
C LEU A 77 2.46 26.22 10.49
N LYS A 78 2.45 25.24 11.41
CA LYS A 78 1.79 25.35 12.72
C LYS A 78 2.35 26.52 13.51
N HIS A 79 3.67 26.71 13.55
CA HIS A 79 4.31 27.86 14.19
C HIS A 79 3.91 29.19 13.53
N ALA A 80 3.80 29.24 12.20
CA ALA A 80 3.32 30.42 11.47
C ALA A 80 1.85 30.74 11.79
N PHE A 81 0.97 29.72 11.86
CA PHE A 81 -0.43 29.89 12.26
C PHE A 81 -0.56 30.35 13.70
N SER A 82 0.17 29.76 14.65
CA SER A 82 0.22 30.27 16.02
C SER A 82 0.65 31.73 16.06
N GLY A 83 1.62 32.15 15.25
CA GLY A 83 1.99 33.57 15.13
C GLY A 83 0.84 34.46 14.65
N ARG A 84 0.08 34.03 13.63
CA ARG A 84 -1.10 34.78 13.16
C ARG A 84 -2.23 34.82 14.18
N ASN A 85 -2.46 33.70 14.88
CA ASN A 85 -3.44 33.62 15.95
C ASN A 85 -3.06 34.56 17.11
N ILE A 86 -1.76 34.64 17.46
CA ILE A 86 -1.25 35.58 18.47
C ILE A 86 -1.57 37.03 18.07
N ILE A 87 -1.26 37.44 16.83
CA ILE A 87 -1.54 38.81 16.36
C ILE A 87 -3.05 39.09 16.38
N SER A 88 -3.87 38.12 15.98
CA SER A 88 -5.34 38.29 16.00
C SER A 88 -5.87 38.47 17.43
N ILE A 89 -5.31 37.76 18.40
CA ILE A 89 -5.64 37.92 19.82
C ILE A 89 -5.16 39.28 20.34
N ILE A 90 -3.93 39.68 20.02
CA ILE A 90 -3.37 40.97 20.45
C ILE A 90 -4.25 42.13 19.96
N ASN A 91 -4.66 42.11 18.69
CA ASN A 91 -5.49 43.16 18.10
C ASN A 91 -6.91 43.21 18.68
N GLU A 92 -7.50 42.05 19.03
CA GLU A 92 -8.88 41.98 19.56
C GLU A 92 -8.95 42.34 21.05
N PHE A 93 -7.89 42.05 21.81
CA PHE A 93 -7.79 42.35 23.24
C PHE A 93 -6.98 43.60 23.56
N ASP A 94 -6.51 44.32 22.53
CA ASP A 94 -5.70 45.54 22.62
C ASP A 94 -4.49 45.39 23.57
N LEU A 95 -3.82 44.23 23.44
CA LEU A 95 -2.67 43.89 24.27
C LEU A 95 -1.40 44.58 23.72
N PRO A 96 -0.40 44.87 24.56
CA PRO A 96 0.86 45.40 24.07
C PRO A 96 1.57 44.39 23.14
N ASP A 97 2.17 44.90 22.07
CA ASP A 97 2.97 44.11 21.14
C ASP A 97 4.06 43.33 21.91
N GLN A 98 4.26 42.05 21.55
CA GLN A 98 5.17 41.08 22.21
C GLN A 98 4.75 40.56 23.60
N SER A 99 3.58 40.93 24.13
CA SER A 99 3.07 40.38 25.40
C SER A 99 2.87 38.86 25.39
N ILE A 100 2.45 38.31 24.24
CA ILE A 100 2.25 36.87 24.05
C ILE A 100 3.40 36.31 23.21
N MET A 101 4.33 35.63 23.86
CA MET A 101 5.36 34.83 23.18
C MET A 101 4.83 33.47 22.74
N ARG A 102 5.44 32.90 21.70
CA ARG A 102 5.01 31.65 21.05
C ARG A 102 4.95 30.45 22.01
N ASP A 103 5.83 30.42 23.00
CA ASP A 103 5.91 29.33 24.00
C ASP A 103 4.81 29.45 25.07
N ASN A 104 4.35 30.67 25.36
CA ASN A 104 3.28 30.96 26.32
C ASN A 104 1.89 31.06 25.68
N TYR A 105 1.77 30.84 24.36
CA TYR A 105 0.51 30.96 23.62
C TYR A 105 -0.58 30.05 24.19
N THR A 106 -0.28 28.79 24.52
CA THR A 106 -1.26 27.83 25.04
C THR A 106 -1.81 28.24 26.40
N ILE A 107 -0.97 28.84 27.25
CA ILE A 107 -1.35 29.33 28.58
C ILE A 107 -2.25 30.56 28.44
N TRP A 108 -1.84 31.54 27.64
CA TRP A 108 -2.63 32.74 27.37
C TRP A 108 -3.96 32.42 26.69
N PHE A 109 -3.96 31.49 25.73
CA PHE A 109 -5.18 31.02 25.09
C PHE A 109 -6.13 30.36 26.10
N GLY A 110 -5.62 29.50 26.99
CA GLY A 110 -6.43 28.90 28.07
C GLY A 110 -7.01 29.95 29.03
N PHE A 111 -6.20 30.93 29.43
CA PHE A 111 -6.64 32.02 30.31
C PHE A 111 -7.73 32.87 29.67
N LEU A 112 -7.53 33.33 28.42
CA LEU A 112 -8.47 34.18 27.70
C LEU A 112 -9.75 33.45 27.32
N ASN A 113 -9.68 32.14 27.03
CA ASN A 113 -10.86 31.32 26.79
C ASN A 113 -11.72 31.17 28.05
N THR A 114 -11.10 31.13 29.23
CA THR A 114 -11.81 31.03 30.51
C THR A 114 -12.43 32.36 30.94
N THR A 115 -11.72 33.47 30.74
CA THR A 115 -12.20 34.81 31.11
C THR A 115 -13.21 35.39 30.12
N HIS A 116 -12.96 35.25 28.81
CA HIS A 116 -13.75 35.86 27.74
C HIS A 116 -14.09 34.89 26.59
N PRO A 117 -14.87 33.81 26.86
CA PRO A 117 -15.15 32.75 25.88
C PRO A 117 -15.86 33.26 24.63
N LYS A 118 -16.75 34.25 24.75
CA LYS A 118 -17.52 34.80 23.62
C LYS A 118 -16.66 35.58 22.62
N LYS A 119 -15.62 36.29 23.09
CA LYS A 119 -14.66 37.04 22.24
C LYS A 119 -13.64 36.11 21.58
N ILE A 120 -13.23 35.06 22.26
CA ILE A 120 -12.38 34.02 21.67
C ILE A 120 -13.15 33.23 20.60
N ALA A 121 -14.43 32.93 20.83
CA ALA A 121 -15.25 32.23 19.86
C ALA A 121 -15.52 33.05 18.57
N SER A 122 -15.49 34.39 18.64
CA SER A 122 -15.57 35.24 17.44
C SER A 122 -14.26 35.30 16.66
N LEU A 123 -13.12 34.97 17.27
CA LEU A 123 -11.85 34.89 16.59
C LEU A 123 -11.77 33.60 15.76
N LYS A 124 -11.54 33.76 14.44
CA LYS A 124 -11.33 32.64 13.50
C LYS A 124 -9.92 32.07 13.62
N LEU A 125 -9.63 31.46 14.76
CA LEU A 125 -8.32 30.86 15.03
C LEU A 125 -8.15 29.58 14.22
N ARG A 126 -7.00 29.45 13.54
CA ARG A 126 -6.67 28.24 12.78
C ARG A 126 -5.90 27.27 13.67
N SER A 127 -6.39 26.04 13.78
CA SER A 127 -5.66 24.91 14.36
C SER A 127 -5.03 24.07 13.26
N CYS A 128 -3.76 23.69 13.44
CA CYS A 128 -3.08 22.73 12.57
C CYS A 128 -2.89 21.44 13.37
N ASP A 129 -3.60 20.38 12.98
CA ASP A 129 -3.29 19.05 13.46
C ASP A 129 -2.24 18.40 12.54
N LEU A 130 -1.19 17.84 13.15
CA LEU A 130 -0.09 17.21 12.43
C LEU A 130 -0.47 15.79 12.00
N GLN A 131 -1.35 15.13 12.77
CA GLN A 131 -1.76 13.76 12.50
C GLN A 131 -2.59 13.69 11.20
N GLU A 132 -3.56 14.59 11.03
CA GLU A 132 -4.33 14.73 9.78
C GLU A 132 -3.43 15.05 8.56
N PHE A 133 -2.31 15.74 8.78
CA PHE A 133 -1.38 16.12 7.71
C PHE A 133 -0.52 14.95 7.19
N LEU A 134 -0.39 13.88 8.00
CA LEU A 134 0.41 12.69 7.73
C LEU A 134 -0.45 11.45 7.43
N ASP A 135 -1.77 11.53 7.65
CA ASP A 135 -2.69 10.40 7.50
C ASP A 135 -3.10 10.17 6.04
N ALA A 136 -2.12 9.75 5.22
CA ALA A 136 -2.34 9.34 3.85
C ALA A 136 -1.83 7.91 3.64
N SER A 137 -2.74 6.99 3.32
CA SER A 137 -2.46 5.60 2.97
C SER A 137 -2.77 5.34 1.48
N GLY A 138 -2.24 4.24 0.94
CA GLY A 138 -2.50 3.82 -0.44
C GLY A 138 -2.02 4.83 -1.49
N THR A 139 -2.88 5.11 -2.48
CA THR A 139 -2.58 6.01 -3.61
C THR A 139 -2.35 7.46 -3.18
N GLY A 140 -2.98 7.91 -2.08
CA GLY A 140 -2.83 9.26 -1.56
C GLY A 140 -1.39 9.57 -1.12
N LEU A 141 -0.63 8.56 -0.68
CA LEU A 141 0.77 8.75 -0.32
C LEU A 141 1.57 9.21 -1.54
N ALA A 142 1.52 8.48 -2.66
CA ALA A 142 2.29 8.81 -3.86
C ALA A 142 1.80 10.08 -4.57
N PHE A 143 0.49 10.29 -4.68
CA PHE A 143 -0.05 11.37 -5.51
C PHE A 143 -0.35 12.67 -4.75
N ILE A 144 -0.45 12.65 -3.42
CA ILE A 144 -0.70 13.84 -2.60
C ILE A 144 0.53 14.18 -1.76
N VAL A 145 0.98 13.27 -0.90
CA VAL A 145 2.06 13.56 0.06
C VAL A 145 3.38 13.80 -0.67
N PHE A 146 3.75 12.91 -1.59
CA PHE A 146 5.02 13.02 -2.32
C PHE A 146 5.03 14.22 -3.27
N THR A 147 3.94 14.50 -3.97
CA THR A 147 3.85 15.64 -4.89
C THR A 147 3.91 16.98 -4.15
N GLU A 148 3.22 17.10 -3.01
CA GLU A 148 3.32 18.27 -2.12
C GLU A 148 4.76 18.49 -1.64
N ALA A 149 5.46 17.41 -1.28
CA ALA A 149 6.85 17.50 -0.85
C ALA A 149 7.80 17.91 -2.00
N ILE A 150 7.62 17.37 -3.20
CA ILE A 150 8.45 17.65 -4.38
C ILE A 150 8.36 19.14 -4.78
N ILE A 151 7.17 19.75 -4.68
CA ILE A 151 6.98 21.17 -5.02
C ILE A 151 7.80 22.10 -4.12
N LEU A 152 8.09 21.68 -2.88
CA LEU A 152 8.87 22.46 -1.92
C LEU A 152 10.39 22.31 -2.11
N MET A 153 10.84 21.36 -2.93
CA MET A 153 12.26 21.13 -3.19
C MET A 153 12.78 22.04 -4.30
N PRO A 154 14.03 22.55 -4.19
CA PRO A 154 14.65 23.28 -5.29
C PRO A 154 14.82 22.36 -6.51
N GLY A 155 14.49 22.85 -7.70
CA GLY A 155 14.51 22.04 -8.93
C GLY A 155 13.38 21.00 -9.02
N SER A 156 12.21 21.31 -8.45
CA SER A 156 11.04 20.41 -8.35
C SER A 156 10.67 19.65 -9.63
N GLN A 157 10.83 20.26 -10.81
CA GLN A 157 10.54 19.64 -12.10
C GLN A 157 11.38 18.37 -12.37
N GLY A 158 12.67 18.39 -12.03
CA GLY A 158 13.55 17.24 -12.23
C GLY A 158 13.18 16.08 -11.29
N TRP A 159 12.91 16.39 -10.02
CA TRP A 159 12.49 15.40 -9.03
C TRP A 159 11.14 14.76 -9.37
N ALA A 160 10.19 15.54 -9.89
CA ALA A 160 8.90 15.02 -10.33
C ALA A 160 9.06 13.99 -11.46
N VAL A 161 9.86 14.29 -12.48
CA VAL A 161 10.10 13.37 -13.60
C VAL A 161 10.74 12.07 -13.10
N LEU A 162 11.79 12.16 -12.29
CA LEU A 162 12.46 10.97 -11.73
C LEU A 162 11.50 10.11 -10.90
N PHE A 163 10.66 10.74 -10.07
CA PHE A 163 9.69 10.05 -9.23
C PHE A 163 8.62 9.32 -10.05
N PHE A 164 8.02 9.97 -11.05
CA PHE A 164 6.99 9.35 -11.87
C PHE A 164 7.54 8.30 -12.85
N VAL A 165 8.76 8.49 -13.38
CA VAL A 165 9.44 7.46 -14.19
C VAL A 165 9.75 6.22 -13.35
N MET A 166 10.19 6.39 -12.10
CA MET A 166 10.36 5.29 -11.17
C MET A 166 9.04 4.54 -10.92
N LEU A 167 7.95 5.25 -10.59
CA LEU A 167 6.63 4.63 -10.37
C LEU A 167 6.13 3.90 -11.62
N PHE A 168 6.31 4.49 -12.80
CA PHE A 168 5.96 3.86 -14.07
C PHE A 168 6.75 2.56 -14.30
N SER A 169 8.06 2.58 -14.03
CA SER A 169 8.93 1.41 -14.20
C SER A 169 8.55 0.27 -13.25
N LEU A 170 8.21 0.60 -11.99
CA LEU A 170 7.73 -0.38 -11.01
C LEU A 170 6.37 -0.99 -11.41
N GLY A 171 5.45 -0.17 -11.91
CA GLY A 171 4.16 -0.66 -12.41
C GLY A 171 4.32 -1.53 -13.65
N LEU A 172 5.18 -1.13 -14.59
CA LEU A 172 5.39 -1.84 -15.85
C LEU A 172 5.98 -3.23 -15.64
N SER A 173 6.97 -3.37 -14.75
CA SER A 173 7.62 -4.66 -14.48
C SER A 173 6.65 -5.69 -13.88
N SER A 174 5.80 -5.28 -12.94
CA SER A 174 4.76 -6.15 -12.38
C SER A 174 3.73 -6.58 -13.44
N MET A 175 3.38 -5.69 -14.37
CA MET A 175 2.41 -6.02 -15.42
C MET A 175 2.92 -7.09 -16.39
N PHE A 176 4.23 -7.18 -16.64
CA PHE A 176 4.79 -8.28 -17.43
C PHE A 176 4.53 -9.65 -16.79
N GLY A 177 4.69 -9.77 -15.47
CA GLY A 177 4.38 -11.01 -14.74
C GLY A 177 2.89 -11.37 -14.76
N ASN A 178 2.02 -10.37 -14.63
CA ASN A 178 0.57 -10.58 -14.66
C ASN A 178 0.08 -11.03 -16.04
N ILE A 179 0.60 -10.45 -17.13
CA ILE A 179 0.25 -10.86 -18.49
C ILE A 179 0.69 -12.30 -18.74
N GLU A 180 1.92 -12.67 -18.35
CA GLU A 180 2.41 -14.05 -18.53
C GLU A 180 1.62 -15.08 -17.71
N GLY A 181 1.18 -14.71 -16.49
CA GLY A 181 0.32 -15.55 -15.67
C GLY A 181 -1.04 -15.86 -16.31
N ILE A 182 -1.52 -15.01 -17.22
CA ILE A 182 -2.76 -15.23 -17.99
C ILE A 182 -2.46 -15.92 -19.33
N LEU A 183 -1.39 -15.49 -20.01
CA LEU A 183 -1.04 -15.94 -21.35
C LEU A 183 -0.64 -17.42 -21.37
N THR A 184 0.22 -17.84 -20.45
CA THR A 184 0.78 -19.21 -20.44
C THR A 184 -0.33 -20.27 -20.25
N PRO A 185 -1.23 -20.17 -19.24
CA PRO A 185 -2.30 -21.16 -19.08
C PRO A 185 -3.28 -21.20 -20.27
N LEU A 186 -3.57 -20.05 -20.89
CA LEU A 186 -4.46 -19.99 -22.06
C LEU A 186 -3.86 -20.70 -23.29
N LEU A 187 -2.54 -20.60 -23.47
CA LEU A 187 -1.82 -21.30 -24.53
C LEU A 187 -1.76 -22.81 -24.26
N GLU A 188 -1.61 -23.22 -23.01
CA GLU A 188 -1.50 -24.64 -22.63
C GLU A 188 -2.85 -25.39 -22.67
N LEU A 189 -3.94 -24.73 -22.28
CA LEU A 189 -5.28 -25.33 -22.16
C LEU A 189 -5.95 -25.69 -23.50
N HIS A 190 -5.30 -25.49 -24.66
CA HIS A 190 -5.84 -25.75 -26.00
C HIS A 190 -7.20 -25.07 -26.30
N VAL A 191 -7.65 -24.12 -25.48
CA VAL A 191 -8.90 -23.35 -25.67
C VAL A 191 -8.79 -22.45 -26.90
N VAL A 192 -7.58 -22.00 -27.23
CA VAL A 192 -7.27 -21.22 -28.43
C VAL A 192 -6.64 -22.14 -29.47
N SER A 193 -7.11 -22.07 -30.72
CA SER A 193 -6.57 -22.85 -31.83
C SER A 193 -5.05 -22.61 -31.98
N LYS A 194 -4.28 -23.68 -32.19
CA LYS A 194 -2.82 -23.65 -32.43
C LYS A 194 -2.39 -22.75 -33.60
N SER A 195 -3.34 -22.32 -34.44
CA SER A 195 -3.10 -21.43 -35.56
C SER A 195 -3.00 -19.94 -35.18
N VAL A 196 -3.38 -19.56 -33.96
CA VAL A 196 -3.32 -18.16 -33.53
C VAL A 196 -1.90 -17.86 -33.01
N PRO A 197 -1.20 -16.86 -33.59
CA PRO A 197 0.12 -16.48 -33.11
C PRO A 197 0.01 -15.81 -31.73
N LYS A 198 1.03 -16.00 -30.88
CA LYS A 198 1.06 -15.50 -29.49
C LYS A 198 0.88 -13.98 -29.40
N GLU A 199 1.34 -13.24 -30.40
CA GLU A 199 1.26 -11.79 -30.49
C GLU A 199 -0.21 -11.33 -30.60
N VAL A 200 -1.02 -12.07 -31.36
CA VAL A 200 -2.45 -11.79 -31.50
C VAL A 200 -3.19 -12.10 -30.20
N LEU A 201 -2.87 -13.22 -29.55
CA LEU A 201 -3.49 -13.56 -28.26
C LEU A 201 -3.19 -12.52 -27.17
N SER A 202 -1.92 -12.08 -27.08
CA SER A 202 -1.53 -11.01 -26.15
C SER A 202 -2.26 -9.70 -26.47
N GLY A 203 -2.37 -9.32 -27.75
CA GLY A 203 -3.15 -8.15 -28.17
C GLY A 203 -4.62 -8.22 -27.76
N VAL A 204 -5.25 -9.39 -27.87
CA VAL A 204 -6.65 -9.61 -27.45
C VAL A 204 -6.79 -9.47 -25.94
N ILE A 205 -5.90 -10.07 -25.14
CA ILE A 205 -5.92 -9.97 -23.67
C ILE A 205 -5.78 -8.49 -23.25
N CYS A 206 -4.85 -7.76 -23.87
CA CYS A 206 -4.66 -6.33 -23.64
C CYS A 206 -5.90 -5.51 -24.01
N LEU A 207 -6.56 -5.82 -25.13
CA LEU A 207 -7.79 -5.12 -25.56
C LEU A 207 -8.94 -5.37 -24.59
N VAL A 208 -9.14 -6.62 -24.14
CA VAL A 208 -10.17 -6.96 -23.14
C VAL A 208 -9.89 -6.27 -21.81
N SER A 209 -8.62 -6.24 -21.39
CA SER A 209 -8.19 -5.53 -20.17
C SER A 209 -8.41 -4.02 -20.29
N PHE A 210 -8.16 -3.43 -21.45
CA PHE A 210 -8.41 -2.02 -21.73
C PHE A 210 -9.90 -1.67 -21.64
N VAL A 211 -10.76 -2.45 -22.30
CA VAL A 211 -12.22 -2.23 -22.25
C VAL A 211 -12.75 -2.37 -20.83
N THR A 212 -12.25 -3.34 -20.08
CA THR A 212 -12.63 -3.52 -18.66
C THR A 212 -12.13 -2.34 -17.82
N ALA A 213 -10.91 -1.86 -18.04
CA ALA A 213 -10.32 -0.76 -17.29
C ALA A 213 -11.05 0.59 -17.52
N LEU A 214 -11.81 0.74 -18.60
CA LEU A 214 -12.64 1.93 -18.82
C LEU A 214 -13.68 2.15 -17.69
N CYS A 215 -14.08 1.12 -16.95
CA CYS A 215 -14.96 1.30 -15.80
C CYS A 215 -14.30 2.13 -14.68
N PHE A 216 -12.98 2.09 -14.56
CA PHE A 216 -12.24 2.84 -13.53
C PHE A 216 -11.98 4.30 -13.93
N THR A 217 -12.28 4.72 -15.16
CA THR A 217 -12.13 6.12 -15.60
C THR A 217 -13.40 6.96 -15.36
N LEU A 218 -14.48 6.32 -14.90
CA LEU A 218 -15.72 7.00 -14.50
C LEU A 218 -15.49 7.94 -13.30
N ARG A 219 -16.42 8.87 -13.07
CA ARG A 219 -16.34 9.83 -11.93
C ARG A 219 -16.28 9.14 -10.55
N SER A 220 -16.86 7.96 -10.43
CA SER A 220 -16.79 7.11 -9.24
C SER A 220 -15.67 6.05 -9.30
N GLY A 221 -14.79 6.13 -10.30
CA GLY A 221 -13.80 5.11 -10.61
C GLY A 221 -12.78 4.89 -9.50
N SER A 222 -12.37 5.95 -8.79
CA SER A 222 -11.48 5.82 -7.63
C SER A 222 -12.09 4.97 -6.52
N TYR A 223 -13.40 5.08 -6.28
CA TYR A 223 -14.09 4.27 -5.28
C TYR A 223 -14.19 2.80 -5.70
N TRP A 224 -14.45 2.56 -7.00
CA TRP A 224 -14.43 1.19 -7.53
C TRP A 224 -13.04 0.57 -7.39
N LEU A 225 -11.98 1.31 -7.71
CA LEU A 225 -10.61 0.83 -7.57
C LEU A 225 -10.30 0.46 -6.12
N GLU A 226 -10.65 1.31 -5.14
CA GLU A 226 -10.42 1.04 -3.72
C GLU A 226 -11.17 -0.21 -3.23
N VAL A 227 -12.44 -0.38 -3.64
CA VAL A 227 -13.24 -1.57 -3.29
C VAL A 227 -12.65 -2.83 -3.92
N PHE A 228 -12.28 -2.79 -5.20
CA PHE A 228 -11.67 -3.93 -5.88
C PHE A 228 -10.32 -4.28 -5.26
N ASP A 229 -9.46 -3.31 -4.97
CA ASP A 229 -8.15 -3.54 -4.35
C ASP A 229 -8.28 -4.21 -2.97
N SER A 230 -9.20 -3.72 -2.14
CA SER A 230 -9.40 -4.25 -0.79
C SER A 230 -9.92 -5.69 -0.77
N TYR A 231 -10.81 -6.06 -1.69
CA TYR A 231 -11.48 -7.37 -1.67
C TYR A 231 -10.92 -8.38 -2.68
N ALA A 232 -10.65 -7.94 -3.92
CA ALA A 232 -10.26 -8.85 -5.01
C ALA A 232 -8.80 -9.30 -4.89
N GLY A 233 -7.94 -8.53 -4.24
CA GLY A 233 -6.55 -8.93 -4.03
C GLY A 233 -6.39 -9.99 -2.93
N SER A 234 -6.88 -9.72 -1.72
CA SER A 234 -6.44 -10.45 -0.53
C SER A 234 -7.08 -11.83 -0.39
N LEU A 235 -8.39 -11.95 -0.64
CA LEU A 235 -9.12 -13.20 -0.39
C LEU A 235 -8.79 -14.30 -1.41
N PRO A 236 -8.83 -14.07 -2.73
CA PRO A 236 -8.49 -15.11 -3.71
C PRO A 236 -7.06 -15.60 -3.56
N LEU A 237 -6.12 -14.69 -3.29
CA LEU A 237 -4.70 -15.02 -3.14
C LEU A 237 -4.50 -16.03 -1.99
N LEU A 238 -5.04 -15.76 -0.81
CA LEU A 238 -4.90 -16.66 0.35
C LEU A 238 -5.51 -18.05 0.08
N ILE A 239 -6.65 -18.11 -0.60
CA ILE A 239 -7.32 -19.37 -0.94
C ILE A 239 -6.48 -20.18 -1.94
N ILE A 240 -6.03 -19.55 -3.02
CA ILE A 240 -5.24 -20.21 -4.06
C ILE A 240 -3.91 -20.70 -3.48
N ALA A 241 -3.20 -19.86 -2.72
CA ALA A 241 -1.93 -20.23 -2.08
C ALA A 241 -2.08 -21.45 -1.14
N PHE A 242 -3.17 -21.50 -0.37
CA PHE A 242 -3.46 -22.63 0.50
C PHE A 242 -3.62 -23.93 -0.30
N PHE A 243 -4.44 -23.89 -1.36
CA PHE A 243 -4.65 -25.07 -2.21
C PHE A 243 -3.41 -25.49 -3.00
N GLU A 244 -2.56 -24.55 -3.45
CA GLU A 244 -1.30 -24.86 -4.11
C GLU A 244 -0.37 -25.65 -3.19
N VAL A 245 -0.13 -25.17 -1.96
CA VAL A 245 0.74 -25.86 -1.00
C VAL A 245 0.14 -27.21 -0.59
N THR A 246 -1.16 -27.25 -0.27
CA THR A 246 -1.82 -28.50 0.12
C THR A 246 -1.82 -29.51 -1.02
N GLY A 247 -2.03 -29.07 -2.27
CA GLY A 247 -1.97 -29.91 -3.46
C GLY A 247 -0.60 -30.55 -3.66
N VAL A 248 0.48 -29.76 -3.59
CA VAL A 248 1.85 -30.28 -3.78
C VAL A 248 2.26 -31.21 -2.63
N VAL A 249 1.98 -30.82 -1.38
CA VAL A 249 2.50 -31.55 -0.22
C VAL A 249 1.70 -32.83 0.08
N TYR A 250 0.36 -32.77 0.02
CA TYR A 250 -0.51 -33.87 0.44
C TYR A 250 -1.08 -34.70 -0.72
N VAL A 251 -1.37 -34.09 -1.88
CA VAL A 251 -1.93 -34.82 -3.04
C VAL A 251 -0.81 -35.41 -3.90
N TYR A 252 0.15 -34.58 -4.34
CA TYR A 252 1.31 -35.06 -5.09
C TYR A 252 2.29 -35.86 -4.22
N GLY A 253 2.43 -35.44 -2.96
CA GLY A 253 3.19 -36.14 -1.93
C GLY A 253 4.60 -35.61 -1.79
N ILE A 254 4.93 -35.16 -0.57
CA ILE A 254 6.22 -34.53 -0.23
C ILE A 254 7.46 -35.38 -0.56
N LYS A 255 7.36 -36.72 -0.46
CA LYS A 255 8.48 -37.62 -0.75
C LYS A 255 8.86 -37.57 -2.24
N ARG A 256 7.85 -37.65 -3.11
CA ARG A 256 8.01 -37.56 -4.56
C ARG A 256 8.55 -36.20 -4.97
N PHE A 257 7.96 -35.14 -4.41
CA PHE A 257 8.46 -33.77 -4.64
C PHE A 257 9.92 -33.58 -4.23
N SER A 258 10.34 -34.15 -3.09
CA SER A 258 11.73 -34.07 -2.63
C SER A 258 12.71 -34.82 -3.54
N GLU A 259 12.26 -35.90 -4.19
CA GLU A 259 13.04 -36.63 -5.20
C GLU A 259 13.17 -35.84 -6.49
N ASP A 260 12.10 -35.18 -6.94
CA ASP A 260 12.13 -34.31 -8.12
C ASP A 260 13.07 -33.12 -7.92
N VAL A 261 12.98 -32.45 -6.75
CA VAL A 261 13.91 -31.35 -6.40
C VAL A 261 15.36 -31.85 -6.37
N LYS A 262 15.62 -33.04 -5.82
CA LYS A 262 16.96 -33.66 -5.84
C LYS A 262 17.45 -33.93 -7.26
N TRP A 263 16.56 -34.33 -8.17
CA TRP A 263 16.90 -34.55 -9.57
C TRP A 263 17.26 -33.24 -10.29
N MET A 264 16.59 -32.13 -9.95
CA MET A 264 16.84 -30.80 -10.52
C MET A 264 18.12 -30.14 -9.97
N THR A 265 18.27 -30.07 -8.64
CA THR A 265 19.35 -29.31 -7.96
C THR A 265 20.55 -30.18 -7.57
N GLY A 266 20.41 -31.50 -7.62
CA GLY A 266 21.42 -32.47 -7.17
C GLY A 266 21.49 -32.64 -5.65
N ARG A 267 20.69 -31.90 -4.86
CA ARG A 267 20.71 -31.93 -3.39
C ARG A 267 19.31 -32.22 -2.84
N GLN A 268 19.23 -32.97 -1.75
CA GLN A 268 17.94 -33.15 -1.08
C GLN A 268 17.57 -31.90 -0.28
N PRO A 269 16.28 -31.53 -0.24
CA PRO A 269 15.80 -30.43 0.59
C PRO A 269 16.14 -30.68 2.06
N ASN A 270 16.76 -29.69 2.70
CA ASN A 270 17.08 -29.70 4.13
C ASN A 270 15.83 -29.92 5.00
N PHE A 271 16.06 -30.36 6.24
CA PHE A 271 14.99 -30.58 7.24
C PHE A 271 14.10 -29.33 7.43
N TYR A 272 14.70 -28.13 7.36
CA TYR A 272 13.97 -26.86 7.40
C TYR A 272 12.85 -26.79 6.34
N TRP A 273 13.17 -27.10 5.08
CA TRP A 273 12.20 -27.07 3.98
C TRP A 273 11.10 -28.13 4.17
N GLN A 274 11.48 -29.34 4.60
CA GLN A 274 10.52 -30.42 4.83
C GLN A 274 9.51 -30.08 5.93
N VAL A 275 9.96 -29.50 7.05
CA VAL A 275 9.06 -29.07 8.14
C VAL A 275 8.23 -27.86 7.70
N SER A 276 8.85 -26.92 6.98
CA SER A 276 8.19 -25.70 6.53
C SER A 276 7.03 -26.00 5.57
N TRP A 277 7.23 -26.89 4.59
CA TRP A 277 6.20 -27.28 3.64
C TRP A 277 5.12 -28.17 4.28
N ARG A 278 5.51 -29.10 5.17
CA ARG A 278 4.57 -30.09 5.73
C ARG A 278 3.68 -29.53 6.84
N ILE A 279 4.17 -28.62 7.66
CA ILE A 279 3.47 -28.19 8.88
C ILE A 279 3.33 -26.68 8.95
N ILE A 280 4.43 -25.94 8.83
CA ILE A 280 4.45 -24.50 9.15
C ILE A 280 3.60 -23.73 8.14
N SER A 281 3.83 -23.93 6.83
CA SER A 281 3.17 -23.13 5.79
C SER A 281 1.65 -23.38 5.73
N PRO A 282 1.17 -24.64 5.70
CA PRO A 282 -0.28 -24.89 5.69
C PRO A 282 -0.98 -24.35 6.95
N LEU A 283 -0.36 -24.50 8.12
CA LEU A 283 -0.92 -23.99 9.38
C LEU A 283 -0.97 -22.46 9.40
N LEU A 284 0.11 -21.81 8.96
CA LEU A 284 0.19 -20.35 8.91
C LEU A 284 -0.84 -19.78 7.93
N MET A 285 -0.94 -20.34 6.73
CA MET A 285 -1.94 -19.94 5.73
C MET A 285 -3.37 -20.11 6.25
N LEU A 286 -3.67 -21.25 6.88
CA LEU A 286 -4.98 -21.50 7.48
C LEU A 286 -5.30 -20.50 8.59
N THR A 287 -4.33 -20.18 9.44
CA THR A 287 -4.49 -19.21 10.53
C THR A 287 -4.76 -17.81 9.99
N VAL A 288 -4.01 -17.38 8.98
CA VAL A 288 -4.20 -16.09 8.30
C VAL A 288 -5.56 -16.01 7.62
N PHE A 289 -6.00 -17.09 6.96
CA PHE A 289 -7.32 -17.17 6.33
C PHE A 289 -8.47 -17.03 7.36
N ILE A 290 -8.41 -17.77 8.47
CA ILE A 290 -9.42 -17.69 9.54
C ILE A 290 -9.42 -16.27 10.16
N ALA A 291 -8.24 -15.70 10.41
CA ALA A 291 -8.12 -14.34 10.92
C ALA A 291 -8.72 -13.30 9.95
N PHE A 292 -8.50 -13.45 8.64
CA PHE A 292 -9.08 -12.57 7.63
C PHE A 292 -10.61 -12.62 7.66
N VAL A 293 -11.19 -13.82 7.60
CA VAL A 293 -12.66 -14.01 7.59
C VAL A 293 -13.29 -13.46 8.87
N THR A 294 -12.71 -13.74 10.04
CA THR A 294 -13.22 -13.24 11.33
C THR A 294 -13.14 -11.72 11.46
N LEU A 295 -12.09 -11.08 10.92
CA LEU A 295 -11.95 -9.63 10.97
C LEU A 295 -12.89 -8.91 10.00
N GLN A 296 -13.21 -9.55 8.88
CA GLN A 296 -14.17 -9.03 7.90
C GLN A 296 -15.63 -9.20 8.36
N THR A 297 -15.97 -10.25 9.13
CA THR A 297 -17.33 -10.40 9.68
C THR A 297 -17.64 -9.42 10.82
N GLN A 298 -16.61 -8.94 11.53
CA GLN A 298 -16.78 -8.01 12.65
C GLN A 298 -16.93 -6.54 12.22
N LYS A 299 -16.43 -6.15 11.04
CA LYS A 299 -16.50 -4.76 10.56
C LYS A 299 -17.59 -4.62 9.51
N GLN A 300 -18.43 -3.61 9.66
CA GLN A 300 -19.33 -3.22 8.58
C GLN A 300 -18.49 -2.63 7.43
N PRO A 301 -18.77 -3.01 6.18
CA PRO A 301 -18.06 -2.48 5.02
C PRO A 301 -18.33 -0.98 4.92
N SER A 302 -17.28 -0.18 5.03
CA SER A 302 -17.32 1.27 4.82
C SER A 302 -16.19 1.69 3.89
N TYR A 303 -16.41 2.76 3.13
CA TYR A 303 -15.42 3.34 2.23
C TYR A 303 -15.40 4.86 2.41
N GLY A 304 -14.24 5.48 2.15
CA GLY A 304 -14.10 6.93 2.21
C GLY A 304 -14.81 7.59 1.02
N ALA A 305 -15.82 8.43 1.27
CA ALA A 305 -16.52 9.16 0.21
C ALA A 305 -16.17 10.65 0.25
N TRP A 306 -15.74 11.20 -0.89
CA TRP A 306 -15.53 12.64 -1.01
C TRP A 306 -16.87 13.37 -1.13
N ASN A 307 -17.26 14.11 -0.08
CA ASN A 307 -18.45 14.94 -0.08
C ASN A 307 -18.10 16.43 0.04
N PRO A 308 -18.12 17.20 -1.06
CA PRO A 308 -17.78 18.63 -1.04
C PRO A 308 -18.79 19.49 -0.26
N LYS A 309 -20.02 19.00 -0.04
CA LYS A 309 -21.06 19.69 0.76
C LYS A 309 -20.90 19.44 2.26
N TYR A 310 -20.29 18.32 2.66
CA TYR A 310 -20.02 18.01 4.06
C TYR A 310 -18.98 18.97 4.67
N ARG A 311 -17.97 19.37 3.87
CA ARG A 311 -16.97 20.38 4.27
C ARG A 311 -17.56 21.77 4.56
N ARG A 312 -18.68 22.12 3.92
CA ARG A 312 -19.41 23.40 4.19
C ARG A 312 -20.13 23.40 5.53
N HIS A 313 -20.57 22.25 6.02
CA HIS A 313 -21.27 22.15 7.29
C HIS A 313 -20.34 22.12 8.51
N LEU A 314 -19.10 21.66 8.35
CA LEU A 314 -18.11 21.63 9.44
C LEU A 314 -17.27 22.90 9.56
N ASN A 315 -17.13 23.72 8.51
CA ASN A 315 -16.39 24.98 8.62
C ASN A 315 -16.85 26.04 7.59
N PRO A 316 -17.84 26.89 7.92
CA PRO A 316 -18.27 28.00 7.06
C PRO A 316 -17.21 29.11 6.86
N TYR A 317 -16.02 28.96 7.45
CA TYR A 317 -14.98 30.00 7.49
C TYR A 317 -13.71 29.70 6.68
N LEU A 318 -13.68 28.60 5.93
CA LEU A 318 -12.55 28.21 5.05
C LEU A 318 -12.79 28.52 3.56
N LEU A 319 -13.67 29.47 3.26
CA LEU A 319 -13.80 30.00 1.89
C LEU A 319 -12.55 30.84 1.54
N PRO A 320 -11.83 30.57 0.44
CA PRO A 320 -11.06 31.62 -0.22
C PRO A 320 -12.04 32.62 -0.85
N PRO A 321 -11.62 33.88 -1.11
CA PRO A 321 -12.44 34.84 -1.84
C PRO A 321 -12.83 34.35 -3.23
#